data_AF-A0A1A8MV74-F1
#
_entry.id   AF-A0A1A8MV74-F1
#
_cell.length_a   1.000
_cell.length_b   1.000
_cell.length_c   1.000
_cell.angle_alpha   90.00
_cell.angle_beta   90.00
_cell.angle_gamma   90.00
#
_symmetry.space_group_name_H-M   'P 1'
#
loop_
_entity.id
_entity.type
_entity.pdbx_description
1 polymer ?
#
loop_
_entity_poly.entity_id
_entity_poly.type
_entity_poly.pdbx_seq_one_letter_code
_entity_poly.pdbx_strand_id
1 'polypeptide(L)' 'MFVSSVMMFSAALLLILAAQGVKCEQLTQPASVTVQPGQRLTISCQVSYSLSSYATAWIRQPAGKGLEWIGWKST' A
#
# COMPACT_ATOMS: atom_id res chain seq x y z
N MET A 1 33.31 10.37 -32.94
CA MET A 1 32.69 11.14 -31.84
C MET A 1 31.17 11.06 -31.83
N PHE A 2 30.48 11.31 -32.95
CA PHE A 2 29.01 11.29 -33.02
C PHE A 2 28.38 9.93 -32.63
N VAL A 3 28.91 8.82 -33.14
CA VAL A 3 28.41 7.46 -32.88
C VAL A 3 28.59 7.03 -31.42
N SER A 4 29.74 7.34 -30.81
CA SER A 4 30.01 7.04 -29.40
C SER A 4 29.11 7.83 -28.46
N SER A 5 28.82 9.10 -28.79
CA SER A 5 27.92 9.93 -27.98
C SER A 5 26.48 9.42 -28.05
N VAL A 6 25.98 9.05 -29.23
CA VAL A 6 24.64 8.43 -29.41
C VAL A 6 24.53 7.11 -28.63
N MET A 7 25.56 6.26 -28.68
CA MET A 7 25.60 4.98 -27.96
C MET A 7 25.54 5.16 -26.44
N MET A 8 26.19 6.20 -25.90
CA MET A 8 26.12 6.54 -24.48
C MET A 8 24.73 7.01 -24.05
N PHE A 9 24.04 7.81 -24.88
CA PHE A 9 22.66 8.24 -24.60
C PHE A 9 21.67 7.06 -24.65
N SER A 10 21.83 6.15 -25.62
CA SER A 10 21.01 4.94 -25.71
C SER A 10 21.22 4.01 -24.51
N ALA A 11 22.47 3.82 -24.06
CA ALA A 11 22.78 3.03 -22.89
C ALA A 11 22.22 3.67 -21.60
N ALA A 12 22.34 4.99 -21.45
CA ALA A 12 21.77 5.72 -20.32
C ALA A 12 20.23 5.63 -20.29
N LEU A 13 19.57 5.76 -21.44
CA LEU A 13 18.12 5.61 -21.55
C LEU A 13 17.65 4.19 -21.16
N LEU A 14 18.35 3.16 -21.63
CA LEU A 14 18.07 1.77 -21.26
C LEU A 14 18.24 1.52 -19.76
N LEU A 15 19.27 2.09 -19.14
CA LEU A 15 19.49 2.00 -17.69
C LEU A 15 18.38 2.70 -16.88
N ILE A 16 17.93 3.87 -17.32
CA ILE A 16 16.83 4.61 -16.67
C ILE A 16 15.51 3.83 -16.75
N LEU A 17 15.23 3.23 -17.91
CA LEU A 17 14.04 2.39 -18.10
C LEU A 17 14.10 1.11 -17.24
N ALA A 18 15.29 0.54 -17.07
CA ALA A 18 15.49 -0.65 -16.24
C ALA A 18 15.48 -0.37 -14.72
N ALA A 19 15.60 0.90 -14.29
CA ALA A 19 15.71 1.29 -12.89
C ALA A 19 14.35 1.51 -12.18
N GLN A 20 13.22 1.28 -12.85
CA GLN A 20 11.90 1.48 -12.24
C GLN A 20 11.56 0.32 -11.28
N GLY A 21 11.70 0.55 -9.98
CA GLY A 21 11.30 -0.37 -8.92
C GLY A 21 9.87 -0.11 -8.42
N VAL A 22 9.15 -1.17 -8.06
CA VAL A 22 7.86 -1.08 -7.35
C VAL A 22 8.12 -1.11 -5.85
N LYS A 23 7.54 -0.16 -5.11
CA LYS A 23 7.52 -0.17 -3.64
C LYS A 23 6.23 -0.81 -3.15
N CYS A 24 6.35 -1.86 -2.33
CA CYS A 24 5.22 -2.52 -1.70
C CYS A 24 5.18 -2.17 -0.21
N GLU A 25 3.98 -1.92 0.32
CA GLU A 25 3.72 -1.82 1.75
C GLU A 25 2.79 -2.97 2.16
N GLN A 26 3.02 -3.51 3.35
CA GLN A 26 2.26 -4.63 3.89
C GLN A 26 1.36 -4.18 5.03
N LEU A 27 0.10 -4.59 4.97
CA LEU A 27 -0.87 -4.48 6.05
C LEU A 27 -1.27 -5.89 6.47
N THR A 28 -1.04 -6.25 7.73
CA THR A 28 -1.34 -7.58 8.28
C THR A 28 -2.44 -7.45 9.32
N GLN A 29 -3.53 -8.19 9.12
CA GLN A 29 -4.67 -8.27 10.03
C GLN A 29 -4.91 -9.74 10.43
N PRO A 30 -5.58 -9.99 11.57
CA PRO A 30 -6.05 -11.32 11.91
C PRO A 30 -6.93 -11.91 10.79
N ALA A 31 -6.98 -13.25 10.73
CA ALA A 31 -7.96 -13.93 9.90
C ALA A 31 -9.40 -13.56 10.31
N SER A 32 -10.37 -13.96 9.49
CA SER A 32 -11.79 -13.70 9.77
C SER A 32 -12.19 -14.16 11.17
N VAL A 33 -12.83 -13.28 11.93
CA VAL A 33 -13.35 -13.58 13.27
C VAL A 33 -14.87 -13.49 13.23
N THR A 34 -15.54 -14.55 13.68
CA THR A 34 -16.99 -14.55 13.89
C THR A 34 -17.28 -14.25 15.35
N VAL A 35 -18.12 -13.24 15.61
CA VAL A 35 -18.54 -12.84 16.96
C VAL A 35 -20.05 -12.82 17.06
N GLN A 36 -20.58 -13.03 18.26
CA GLN A 36 -22.01 -12.89 18.53
C GLN A 36 -22.43 -11.41 18.53
N PRO A 37 -23.69 -11.10 18.15
CA PRO A 37 -24.23 -9.74 18.28
C PRO A 37 -24.07 -9.20 19.71
N GLY A 38 -23.69 -7.92 19.84
CA GLY A 38 -23.49 -7.25 21.13
C GLY A 38 -22.14 -7.54 21.80
N GLN A 39 -21.33 -8.47 21.29
CA GLN A 39 -19.96 -8.67 21.76
C GLN A 39 -19.03 -7.58 21.21
N ARG A 40 -18.02 -7.21 22.01
CA ARG A 40 -16.97 -6.29 21.58
C ARG A 40 -15.99 -7.01 20.66
N LEU A 41 -15.72 -6.41 19.50
CA LEU A 41 -14.67 -6.85 18.59
C LEU A 41 -13.50 -5.87 18.63
N THR A 42 -12.28 -6.40 18.70
CA THR A 42 -11.05 -5.63 18.54
C THR A 42 -10.29 -6.18 17.33
N ILE A 43 -9.99 -5.32 16.36
CA ILE A 43 -9.20 -5.68 15.17
C ILE A 43 -7.86 -4.95 15.26
N SER A 44 -6.76 -5.67 15.07
CA SER A 44 -5.41 -5.11 14.99
C SER A 44 -4.93 -5.08 13.54
N CYS A 45 -4.15 -4.07 13.18
CA CYS A 45 -3.47 -3.98 11.89
C CYS A 45 -2.01 -3.61 12.13
N GLN A 46 -1.08 -4.45 11.66
CA GLN A 46 0.33 -4.12 11.62
C GLN A 46 0.68 -3.60 10.23
N VAL A 47 1.48 -2.53 10.19
CA VAL A 47 1.88 -1.86 8.94
C VAL A 47 3.40 -1.89 8.80
N SER A 48 3.91 -2.02 7.58
CA SER A 48 5.35 -1.95 7.30
C SER A 48 5.91 -0.52 7.23
N TYR A 49 5.04 0.49 7.11
CA TYR A 49 5.40 1.89 7.03
C TYR A 49 5.27 2.61 8.37
N SER A 50 5.86 3.81 8.48
CA SER A 50 5.65 4.67 9.64
C SER A 50 4.26 5.29 9.60
N LEU A 51 3.48 5.13 10.67
CA LEU A 51 2.13 5.71 10.80
C LEU A 51 2.09 7.25 10.75
N SER A 52 3.23 7.92 10.92
CA SER A 52 3.36 9.37 10.73
C SER A 52 3.55 9.78 9.28
N SER A 53 3.93 8.85 8.41
CA SER A 53 4.18 9.16 7.00
C SER A 53 2.90 9.31 6.19
N TYR A 54 1.80 8.68 6.62
CA TYR A 54 0.55 8.65 5.86
C TYR A 54 -0.70 8.58 6.74
N ALA A 55 -1.79 9.14 6.23
CA ALA A 55 -3.13 8.86 6.71
C ALA A 55 -3.46 7.37 6.51
N THR A 56 -3.81 6.68 7.60
CA THR A 56 -4.22 5.27 7.59
C THR A 56 -5.71 5.17 7.93
N ALA A 57 -6.50 4.52 7.08
CA ALA A 57 -7.95 4.42 7.22
C ALA A 57 -8.42 2.99 7.51
N TRP A 58 -9.51 2.88 8.27
CA TRP A 58 -10.28 1.66 8.45
C TRP A 58 -11.55 1.74 7.60
N ILE A 59 -11.78 0.69 6.80
CA ILE A 59 -12.96 0.55 5.94
C ILE A 59 -13.58 -0.83 6.15
N ARG A 60 -14.87 -0.95 5.87
CA ARG A 60 -15.56 -2.25 5.81
C ARG A 60 -16.38 -2.35 4.54
N GLN A 61 -16.65 -3.57 4.12
CA GLN A 61 -17.56 -3.85 3.01
C GLN A 61 -18.60 -4.87 3.44
N PRO A 62 -19.83 -4.45 3.76
CA PRO A 62 -20.91 -5.40 3.99
C PRO A 62 -21.25 -6.16 2.71
N ALA A 63 -21.69 -7.42 2.83
CA ALA A 63 -22.10 -8.22 1.70
C ALA A 63 -23.19 -7.52 0.88
N GLY A 64 -23.00 -7.43 -0.44
CA GLY A 64 -23.93 -6.74 -1.35
C GLY A 64 -23.93 -5.21 -1.27
N LYS A 65 -23.00 -4.59 -0.51
CA LYS A 65 -22.87 -3.14 -0.40
C LYS A 65 -21.50 -2.64 -0.87
N GLY A 66 -21.42 -1.33 -1.10
CA GLY A 66 -20.16 -0.63 -1.36
C GLY A 66 -19.26 -0.55 -0.13
N LEU A 67 -18.07 0.03 -0.32
CA LEU A 67 -17.15 0.32 0.77
C LEU A 67 -17.73 1.39 1.69
N GLU A 68 -17.67 1.14 2.99
CA GLU A 68 -18.07 2.08 4.03
C GLU A 68 -16.84 2.44 4.86
N TRP A 69 -16.68 3.74 5.15
CA TRP A 69 -15.55 4.24 5.93
C TRP A 69 -15.86 4.21 7.43
N ILE A 70 -14.94 3.71 8.24
CA ILE A 70 -15.07 3.63 9.70
C ILE A 70 -14.35 4.80 10.36
N GLY A 71 -13.16 5.14 9.88
CA GLY A 71 -12.33 6.20 10.45
C GLY A 71 -10.93 6.24 9.84
N TRP A 72 -10.16 7.26 10.20
CA TRP A 72 -8.75 7.38 9.82
C TRP A 72 -7.91 7.93 10.95
N LYS A 73 -6.61 7.70 10.85
CA LYS A 73 -5.59 8.28 11.70
C LYS A 73 -4.48 8.84 10.83
N SER A 74 -4.13 10.09 11.08
CA SER A 74 -2.85 10.68 10.70
C SER A 74 -2.11 11.01 11.99
N THR A 75 -0.84 10.62 12.06
CA THR A 75 0.01 10.85 13.23
C THR A 75 1.02 11.93 12.91
#